data_AF-A0A1U7I7F9-F1
#
_entry.id   AF-A0A1U7I7F9-F1
#
_cell.length_a   1.000
_cell.length_b   1.000
_cell.length_c   1.000
_cell.angle_alpha   90.00
_cell.angle_beta   90.00
_cell.angle_gamma   90.00
#
_symmetry.space_group_name_H-M   'P 1'
#
loop_
_entity.id
_entity.type
_entity.pdbx_description
1 polymer ?
#
loop_
_entity_poly.entity_id
_entity_poly.type
_entity_poly.pdbx_seq_one_letter_code
_entity_poly.pdbx_strand_id
1 'polypeptide(L)'
;MSIEQNVLEISGLIFTKTILGDLQKLQQYSREPMAAIYADNLLRTMRTMRDKLPFDPYTEVVMALHDAIAFQNQWIDYNANQYQGVYELLTSLVEREKLNNDEVSSAILTLENLGFDTLPFGGELDFTTAQDENEE
;
A
#
# COMPACT_ATOMS: atom_id res chain seq x y z
N MET A 1 -8.70 -27.78 1.77
CA MET A 1 -8.22 -26.52 2.36
C MET A 1 -7.31 -26.88 3.51
N SER A 2 -6.00 -26.62 3.40
CA SER A 2 -5.01 -27.01 4.41
C SER A 2 -5.06 -26.05 5.61
N ILE A 3 -4.71 -26.53 6.81
CA ILE A 3 -4.69 -25.72 8.04
C ILE A 3 -3.78 -24.48 7.87
N GLU A 4 -2.63 -24.65 7.21
CA GLU A 4 -1.69 -23.56 6.92
C GLU A 4 -2.32 -22.45 6.06
N GLN A 5 -3.11 -22.82 5.06
CA GLN A 5 -3.79 -21.87 4.17
C GLN A 5 -4.85 -21.06 4.94
N ASN A 6 -5.58 -21.70 5.84
CA ASN A 6 -6.56 -21.06 6.71
C ASN A 6 -5.89 -20.10 7.73
N VAL A 7 -4.72 -20.47 8.25
CA VAL A 7 -3.92 -19.59 9.15
C VAL A 7 -3.35 -18.38 8.39
N LEU A 8 -2.93 -18.55 7.14
CA LEU A 8 -2.48 -17.45 6.27
C LEU A 8 -3.62 -16.47 5.98
N GLU A 9 -4.81 -16.98 5.60
CA GLU A 9 -6.02 -16.17 5.36
C GLU A 9 -6.44 -15.37 6.60
N ILE A 10 -6.46 -16.02 7.78
CA ILE A 10 -6.77 -15.34 9.05
C ILE A 10 -5.72 -14.27 9.39
N SER A 11 -4.44 -14.57 9.13
CA SER A 11 -3.36 -13.62 9.41
C SER A 11 -3.46 -12.38 8.52
N GLY A 12 -3.73 -12.55 7.22
CA GLY A 12 -3.96 -11.45 6.28
C GLY A 12 -5.09 -10.54 6.72
N LEU A 13 -6.23 -11.12 7.10
CA LEU A 13 -7.40 -10.37 7.55
C LEU A 13 -7.15 -9.58 8.84
N ILE A 14 -6.33 -10.10 9.76
CA ILE A 14 -5.91 -9.38 10.97
C ILE A 14 -5.01 -8.19 10.60
N PHE A 15 -4.03 -8.39 9.73
CA PHE A 15 -3.15 -7.30 9.27
C PHE A 15 -3.94 -6.19 8.59
N THR A 16 -4.85 -6.54 7.66
CA THR A 16 -5.69 -5.57 6.96
C THR A 16 -6.54 -4.77 7.93
N LYS A 17 -7.17 -5.41 8.93
CA LYS A 17 -7.97 -4.68 9.94
C LYS A 17 -7.14 -3.67 10.72
N THR A 18 -5.92 -4.03 11.12
CA THR A 18 -5.01 -3.11 11.82
C THR A 18 -4.60 -1.95 10.91
N ILE A 19 -4.20 -2.24 9.67
CA ILE A 19 -3.83 -1.24 8.66
C ILE A 19 -4.98 -0.25 8.42
N LEU A 20 -6.19 -0.75 8.19
CA LEU A 20 -7.38 0.10 7.96
C LEU A 20 -7.69 0.97 9.18
N GLY A 21 -7.56 0.44 10.39
CA GLY A 21 -7.74 1.20 11.63
C GLY A 21 -6.73 2.33 11.77
N ASP A 22 -5.45 2.08 11.49
CA ASP A 22 -4.41 3.10 11.54
C ASP A 22 -4.58 4.15 10.44
N LEU A 23 -4.98 3.76 9.22
CA LEU A 23 -5.30 4.70 8.13
C LEU A 23 -6.45 5.64 8.51
N GLN A 24 -7.51 5.13 9.15
CA GLN A 24 -8.60 5.96 9.66
C GLN A 24 -8.13 6.96 10.71
N LYS A 25 -7.17 6.57 11.56
CA LYS A 25 -6.58 7.46 12.55
C LYS A 25 -5.67 8.51 11.93
N LEU A 26 -4.88 8.15 10.91
CA LEU A 26 -4.08 9.09 10.14
C LEU A 26 -4.94 10.09 9.38
N GLN A 27 -6.08 9.66 8.84
CA GLN A 27 -7.07 10.55 8.27
C GLN A 27 -7.61 11.53 9.32
N GLN A 28 -8.02 11.04 10.49
CA GLN A 28 -8.63 11.85 11.56
C GLN A 28 -7.65 12.89 12.12
N TYR A 29 -6.39 12.52 12.30
CA TYR A 29 -5.35 13.34 12.93
C TYR A 29 -4.32 13.85 11.92
N SER A 30 -4.67 13.90 10.63
CA SER A 30 -3.76 14.31 9.55
C SER A 30 -3.05 15.62 9.90
N ARG A 31 -1.71 15.62 9.81
CA ARG A 31 -0.81 16.76 10.14
C ARG A 31 -0.76 17.16 11.61
N GLU A 32 -1.36 16.38 12.51
CA GLU A 32 -1.22 16.57 13.94
C GLU A 32 -0.05 15.73 14.49
N PRO A 33 0.66 16.19 15.52
CA PRO A 33 1.72 15.41 16.15
C PRO A 33 1.27 14.02 16.65
N MET A 34 0.00 13.89 17.03
CA MET A 34 -0.58 12.62 17.48
C MET A 34 -0.62 11.55 16.37
N ALA A 35 -0.63 11.95 15.09
CA ALA A 35 -0.59 11.06 13.94
C ALA A 35 0.65 10.15 13.92
N ALA A 36 1.76 10.60 14.51
CA ALA A 36 3.03 9.87 14.50
C ALA A 36 2.92 8.46 15.11
N ILE A 37 2.08 8.28 16.14
CA ILE A 37 1.86 6.98 16.80
C ILE A 37 1.18 6.01 15.84
N TYR A 38 0.18 6.50 15.09
CA TYR A 38 -0.54 5.68 14.11
C TYR A 38 0.32 5.41 12.88
N ALA A 39 1.14 6.37 12.44
CA ALA A 39 2.11 6.16 11.36
C ALA A 39 3.14 5.09 11.72
N ASP A 40 3.73 5.13 12.93
CA ASP A 40 4.67 4.11 13.38
C ASP A 40 4.03 2.73 13.44
N ASN A 41 2.81 2.63 14.00
CA ASN A 41 2.10 1.36 14.08
C ASN A 41 1.74 0.81 12.69
N LEU A 42 1.30 1.68 11.77
CA LEU A 42 0.99 1.35 10.39
C LEU A 42 2.22 0.74 9.70
N LEU A 43 3.34 1.46 9.71
CA LEU A 43 4.58 1.05 9.05
C LEU A 43 5.12 -0.27 9.63
N ARG A 44 5.06 -0.44 10.95
CA ARG A 44 5.47 -1.68 11.61
C ARG A 44 4.57 -2.86 11.22
N THR A 45 3.26 -2.63 11.14
CA THR A 45 2.28 -3.63 10.76
C THR A 45 2.50 -4.09 9.31
N MET A 46 2.72 -3.16 8.39
CA MET A 46 3.02 -3.46 6.98
C MET A 46 4.29 -4.31 6.83
N ARG A 47 5.37 -3.97 7.55
CA ARG A 47 6.60 -4.78 7.55
C ARG A 47 6.37 -6.19 8.10
N THR A 48 5.63 -6.29 9.20
CA THR A 48 5.30 -7.59 9.81
C THR A 48 4.47 -8.44 8.86
N MET A 49 3.56 -7.82 8.12
CA MET A 49 2.76 -8.49 7.09
C MET A 49 3.67 -9.03 5.98
N ARG A 50 4.59 -8.22 5.44
CA ARG A 50 5.57 -8.67 4.45
C ARG A 50 6.39 -9.88 4.93
N ASP A 51 6.84 -9.84 6.18
CA ASP A 51 7.66 -10.92 6.72
C ASP A 51 6.87 -12.23 6.91
N LYS A 52 5.55 -12.17 7.12
CA LYS A 52 4.67 -13.35 7.28
C LYS A 52 3.98 -13.80 6.00
N LEU A 53 3.68 -12.88 5.09
CA LEU A 53 2.91 -13.08 3.86
C LEU A 53 3.69 -12.57 2.63
N PRO A 54 4.96 -12.99 2.42
CA PRO A 54 5.83 -12.39 1.40
C PRO A 54 5.40 -12.66 -0.05
N PHE A 55 4.58 -13.69 -0.28
CA PHE A 55 4.12 -14.09 -1.61
C PHE A 55 2.64 -13.76 -1.86
N ASP A 56 2.01 -13.03 -0.94
CA ASP A 56 0.62 -12.62 -1.10
C ASP A 56 0.56 -11.37 -2.01
N PRO A 57 -0.21 -11.38 -3.11
CA PRO A 57 -0.31 -10.22 -4.01
C PRO A 57 -0.83 -8.95 -3.32
N TYR A 58 -1.65 -9.09 -2.27
CA TYR A 58 -2.11 -7.95 -1.47
C TYR A 58 -0.96 -7.32 -0.68
N THR A 59 0.02 -8.12 -0.22
CA THR A 59 1.24 -7.61 0.42
C THR A 59 2.00 -6.67 -0.50
N GLU A 60 2.03 -6.93 -1.80
CA GLU A 60 2.74 -6.08 -2.77
C GLU A 60 2.14 -4.66 -2.80
N VAL A 61 0.82 -4.55 -2.89
CA VAL A 61 0.10 -3.26 -2.82
C VAL A 61 0.36 -2.55 -1.50
N VAL A 62 0.34 -3.30 -0.39
CA VAL A 62 0.62 -2.76 0.95
C VAL A 62 2.06 -2.26 1.06
N MET A 63 3.02 -2.92 0.41
CA MET A 63 4.42 -2.51 0.42
C MET A 63 4.69 -1.29 -0.46
N ALA A 64 4.01 -1.17 -1.60
CA ALA A 64 4.04 0.05 -2.42
C ALA A 64 3.57 1.28 -1.62
N LEU A 65 2.48 1.11 -0.86
CA LEU A 65 2.00 2.14 0.07
C LEU A 65 2.99 2.41 1.22
N HIS A 66 3.56 1.36 1.82
CA HIS A 66 4.58 1.50 2.87
C HIS A 66 5.73 2.37 2.38
N ASP A 67 6.25 2.11 1.19
CA ASP A 67 7.41 2.81 0.66
C ASP A 67 7.10 4.29 0.42
N ALA A 68 5.93 4.59 -0.17
CA ALA A 68 5.44 5.96 -0.36
C ALA A 68 5.27 6.76 0.94
N ILE A 69 4.89 6.09 2.02
CA ILE A 69 4.61 6.73 3.32
C ILE A 69 5.88 6.83 4.18
N ALA A 70 6.74 5.80 4.14
CA ALA A 70 7.96 5.72 4.91
C ALA A 70 9.08 6.59 4.35
N PHE A 71 9.14 6.76 3.02
CA PHE A 71 10.18 7.54 2.38
C PHE A 71 10.18 8.98 2.91
N GLN A 72 11.30 9.39 3.49
CA GLN A 72 11.51 10.73 4.06
C GLN A 72 10.42 11.19 5.04
N ASN A 73 9.67 10.27 5.66
CA ASN A 73 8.50 10.59 6.50
C ASN A 73 7.38 11.34 5.78
N GLN A 74 7.16 11.06 4.48
CA GLN A 74 6.09 11.66 3.68
C GLN A 74 4.68 11.46 4.25
N TRP A 75 4.50 10.51 5.17
CA TRP A 75 3.29 10.38 5.99
C TRP A 75 2.82 11.71 6.63
N ILE A 76 3.72 12.66 6.89
CA ILE A 76 3.40 13.97 7.46
C ILE A 76 2.67 14.87 6.44
N ASP A 77 3.01 14.74 5.16
CA ASP A 77 2.58 15.66 4.11
C ASP A 77 1.24 15.29 3.49
N TYR A 78 0.93 13.99 3.49
CA TYR A 78 -0.34 13.46 3.00
C TYR A 78 -1.54 13.97 3.81
N ASN A 79 -2.63 14.24 3.11
CA ASN A 79 -3.85 14.80 3.71
C ASN A 79 -4.92 13.72 3.94
N ALA A 80 -5.97 14.10 4.68
CA ALA A 80 -7.08 13.21 5.02
C ALA A 80 -7.77 12.56 3.80
N ASN A 81 -7.89 13.25 2.66
CA ASN A 81 -8.53 12.68 1.47
C ASN A 81 -7.65 11.58 0.84
N GLN A 82 -6.33 11.74 0.88
CA GLN A 82 -5.40 10.72 0.39
C GLN A 82 -5.49 9.47 1.25
N TYR A 83 -5.49 9.61 2.58
CA TYR A 83 -5.68 8.48 3.49
C TYR A 83 -7.06 7.80 3.33
N GLN A 84 -8.12 8.57 3.07
CA GLN A 84 -9.44 8.03 2.78
C GLN A 84 -9.45 7.20 1.48
N GLY A 85 -8.83 7.72 0.41
CA GLY A 85 -8.75 7.00 -0.87
C GLY A 85 -8.01 5.66 -0.73
N VAL A 86 -6.93 5.64 0.05
CA VAL A 86 -6.20 4.39 0.36
C VAL A 86 -7.07 3.43 1.18
N TYR A 87 -7.78 3.93 2.19
CA TYR A 87 -8.68 3.12 2.99
C TYR A 87 -9.75 2.43 2.12
N GLU A 88 -10.35 3.16 1.19
CA GLU A 88 -11.35 2.63 0.26
C GLU A 88 -10.74 1.60 -0.69
N LEU A 89 -9.55 1.89 -1.26
CA LEU A 89 -8.82 0.95 -2.11
C LEU A 89 -8.55 -0.36 -1.39
N LEU A 90 -7.91 -0.32 -0.22
CA LEU A 90 -7.54 -1.52 0.53
C LEU A 90 -8.77 -2.32 0.99
N THR A 91 -9.86 -1.64 1.33
CA THR A 91 -11.14 -2.30 1.66
C THR A 91 -11.69 -3.04 0.43
N SER A 92 -11.64 -2.44 -0.75
CA SER A 92 -12.12 -3.08 -1.98
C SER A 92 -11.28 -4.29 -2.42
N LEU A 93 -10.01 -4.32 -2.05
CA LEU A 93 -9.08 -5.40 -2.38
C LEU A 93 -9.24 -6.60 -1.43
N VAL A 94 -9.44 -6.36 -0.13
CA VAL A 94 -9.59 -7.45 0.86
C VAL A 94 -10.90 -8.22 0.72
N GLU A 95 -11.93 -7.60 0.12
CA GLU A 95 -13.19 -8.27 -0.21
C GLU A 95 -13.06 -9.25 -1.39
N ARG A 96 -11.95 -9.22 -2.14
CA ARG A 96 -11.70 -10.14 -3.26
C ARG A 96 -11.04 -11.42 -2.78
N GLU A 97 -11.54 -12.57 -3.26
CA GLU A 97 -11.03 -13.89 -2.88
C GLU A 97 -9.61 -14.16 -3.41
N LYS A 98 -9.28 -13.61 -4.59
CA LYS A 98 -7.93 -13.67 -5.18
C LYS A 98 -7.66 -12.40 -5.97
N LEU A 99 -6.44 -11.89 -5.83
CA LEU A 99 -5.90 -10.82 -6.64
C LEU A 99 -5.00 -11.40 -7.73
N ASN A 100 -5.20 -10.97 -8.96
CA ASN A 100 -4.29 -11.24 -10.07
C ASN A 100 -3.29 -10.09 -10.26
N ASN A 101 -2.27 -10.31 -11.10
CA ASN A 101 -1.20 -9.32 -11.33
C ASN A 101 -1.72 -8.01 -11.94
N ASP A 102 -2.75 -8.06 -12.78
CA ASP A 102 -3.34 -6.86 -13.40
C ASP A 102 -4.07 -6.01 -12.35
N GLU A 103 -4.75 -6.66 -11.40
CA GLU A 103 -5.42 -6.00 -10.28
C GLU A 103 -4.42 -5.38 -9.30
N VAL A 104 -3.32 -6.06 -9.02
CA VAL A 104 -2.20 -5.51 -8.21
C VAL A 104 -1.63 -4.26 -8.89
N SER A 105 -1.32 -4.36 -10.18
CA SER A 105 -0.79 -3.24 -10.96
C SER A 105 -1.77 -2.06 -10.98
N SER A 106 -3.07 -2.34 -11.20
CA SER A 106 -4.12 -1.32 -11.17
C SER A 106 -4.27 -0.68 -9.79
N ALA A 107 -4.09 -1.44 -8.71
CA ALA A 107 -4.13 -0.90 -7.35
C ALA A 107 -2.94 0.03 -7.08
N ILE A 108 -1.73 -0.35 -7.52
CA ILE A 108 -0.53 0.50 -7.41
C ILE A 108 -0.72 1.80 -8.21
N LEU A 109 -1.21 1.74 -9.44
CA LEU A 109 -1.56 2.92 -10.24
C LEU A 109 -2.62 3.79 -9.54
N THR A 110 -3.54 3.19 -8.79
CA THR A 110 -4.55 3.94 -8.03
C THR A 110 -3.90 4.69 -6.86
N LEU A 111 -2.90 4.11 -6.18
CA LEU A 111 -2.10 4.82 -5.17
C LEU A 111 -1.38 6.03 -5.77
N GLU A 112 -0.77 5.87 -6.95
CA GLU A 112 -0.10 6.97 -7.65
C GLU A 112 -1.08 8.08 -8.06
N ASN A 113 -2.26 7.72 -8.56
CA ASN A 113 -3.32 8.67 -8.87
C ASN A 113 -3.85 9.42 -7.64
N LEU A 114 -3.75 8.82 -6.45
CA LEU A 114 -4.04 9.48 -5.16
C LEU A 114 -2.87 10.38 -4.69
N GLY A 115 -1.75 10.38 -5.41
CA GLY A 115 -0.58 11.21 -5.15
C GLY A 115 0.47 10.57 -4.24
N PHE A 116 0.43 9.25 -4.05
CA PHE A 116 1.49 8.51 -3.36
C PHE A 116 2.60 8.14 -4.34
N ASP A 117 3.84 8.52 -4.04
CA ASP A 117 4.99 8.09 -4.82
C ASP A 117 5.35 6.64 -4.46
N THR A 118 4.87 5.67 -5.24
CA THR A 118 5.04 4.24 -4.94
C THR A 118 6.44 3.70 -5.28
N LEU A 119 7.25 4.47 -6.01
CA LEU A 119 8.62 4.11 -6.39
C LEU A 119 9.61 5.22 -6.00
N PRO A 120 9.67 5.63 -4.71
CA PRO A 120 10.43 6.82 -4.30
C PRO A 120 11.94 6.62 -4.35
N PHE A 121 12.40 5.38 -4.55
CA PHE A 121 13.81 5.01 -4.73
C PHE A 121 14.20 4.86 -6.20
N GLY A 122 13.22 4.82 -7.11
CA GLY A 122 13.48 4.93 -8.54
C GLY A 122 13.85 6.38 -8.84
N GLY A 123 15.03 6.62 -9.41
CA GLY A 123 15.24 7.89 -10.09
C GLY A 123 14.17 8.07 -11.17
N GLU A 124 13.84 9.31 -11.55
CA GLU A 124 12.89 9.62 -12.63
C GLU A 124 13.13 8.67 -13.81
N LEU A 125 12.27 7.67 -13.97
CA LEU A 125 12.27 6.83 -15.14
C LEU A 125 11.55 7.63 -16.20
N ASP A 126 12.34 8.39 -16.96
CA ASP A 126 11.87 9.13 -18.12
C ASP A 126 11.38 8.14 -19.17
N PHE A 127 10.09 7.81 -19.16
CA PHE A 127 9.44 6.93 -20.14
C PHE A 127 9.27 7.59 -21.52
N THR A 128 9.89 8.75 -21.80
CA THR A 128 9.73 9.44 -23.08
C THR A 128 10.58 8.92 -24.24
N THR A 129 11.30 7.79 -24.09
CA THR A 129 12.04 7.18 -25.22
C THR A 129 11.83 5.67 -25.32
N ALA A 130 10.63 5.28 -25.77
CA ALA A 130 10.40 3.96 -26.36
C ALA A 130 9.40 4.06 -27.53
N GLN A 131 9.60 5.06 -28.38
CA GLN A 131 9.10 5.08 -29.74
C GLN A 131 10.26 5.62 -30.58
N ASP A 132 10.61 4.89 -31.64
CA ASP A 132 11.75 5.06 -32.58
C ASP A 132 12.81 3.96 -32.37
N GLU A 133 13.13 3.05 -33.29
CA GLU A 133 12.82 2.86 -34.71
C GLU A 133 13.01 1.36 -35.00
N ASN A 134 11.98 0.68 -35.52
CA ASN A 134 12.18 -0.58 -36.25
C ASN A 134 12.24 -0.22 -37.74
N GLU A 135 13.42 0.20 -38.20
CA GLU A 135 13.79 0.20 -39.62
C GLU A 135 15.18 -0.42 -39.77
N GLU A 136 15.23 -1.71 -40.12
CA GLU A 136 16.16 -2.30 -41.10
C GLU A 136 15.62 -3.65 -41.61
#